data_AF-A0A1J6HYB9-F1
#
_entry.id   AF-A0A1J6HYB9-F1
#
_cell.length_a   1.000
_cell.length_b   1.000
_cell.length_c   1.000
_cell.angle_alpha   90.00
_cell.angle_beta   90.00
_cell.angle_gamma   90.00
#
_symmetry.space_group_name_H-M   'P 1'
#
loop_
_entity.id
_entity.type
_entity.pdbx_description
1 polymer ?
#
loop_
_entity_poly.entity_id
_entity_poly.type
_entity_poly.pdbx_seq_one_letter_code
_entity_poly.pdbx_strand_id
1 'polypeptide(L)'
;PESPPYPAGAADDDDESPIEEVRLTVTNTDDPTLPVWTFRMWFLGLFSCCLLSFLNQFFSYRTEPLVITQITVQVATLPIGHFLATVLPTTKFRLPGFGSRSFSLNPGPFNMKEHVLISIFANAGSAFGNGSAYAVGIVTIIKAFYHRNISFLAGWLLIITTQVR
;
A
#
# COMPACT_ATOMS: atom_id res chain seq x y z
N PRO A 1 10.42 55.07 18.09
CA PRO A 1 9.77 54.29 17.02
C PRO A 1 9.47 52.87 17.54
N GLU A 2 8.30 52.72 18.14
CA GLU A 2 7.75 51.41 18.52
C GLU A 2 7.44 50.61 17.25
N SER A 3 7.90 49.36 17.21
CA SER A 3 7.48 48.36 16.23
C SER A 3 5.96 48.15 16.32
N PRO A 4 5.25 47.91 15.20
CA PRO A 4 3.82 47.66 15.24
C PRO A 4 3.50 46.41 16.07
N PRO A 5 2.32 46.35 16.72
CA PRO A 5 1.90 45.18 17.49
C PRO A 5 1.76 43.98 16.56
N TYR A 6 2.38 42.85 16.90
CA TYR A 6 2.08 41.58 16.24
C TYR A 6 0.60 41.24 16.47
N PRO A 7 -0.17 40.88 15.42
CA PRO A 7 -1.57 40.54 15.58
C PRO A 7 -1.69 39.28 16.46
N ALA A 8 -2.41 39.42 17.57
CA ALA A 8 -2.80 38.31 18.42
C ALA A 8 -3.91 37.52 17.71
N GLY A 9 -3.52 36.46 17.01
CA GLY A 9 -4.47 35.57 16.33
C GLY A 9 -3.90 34.56 15.33
N ALA A 10 -2.58 34.32 15.31
CA ALA A 10 -1.98 33.35 14.40
C ALA A 10 -1.97 31.94 15.01
N ALA A 11 -3.13 31.30 15.01
CA ALA A 11 -3.24 29.85 15.01
C ALA A 11 -4.12 29.49 13.81
N ASP A 12 -3.65 28.58 12.95
CA ASP A 12 -4.27 28.06 11.71
C ASP A 12 -3.97 28.78 10.37
N ASP A 13 -2.78 29.35 10.16
CA ASP A 13 -2.35 29.78 8.81
C ASP A 13 -1.20 28.92 8.22
N ASP A 14 -0.55 28.09 9.04
CA ASP A 14 0.56 27.22 8.59
C ASP A 14 0.10 25.96 7.84
N ASP A 15 -1.15 25.53 8.04
CA ASP A 15 -1.73 24.36 7.36
C ASP A 15 -2.43 24.74 6.04
N GLU A 16 -2.68 26.02 5.77
CA GLU A 16 -3.31 26.47 4.53
C GLU A 16 -2.30 26.69 3.41
N SER A 17 -2.58 26.14 2.22
CA SER A 17 -1.73 26.41 1.07
C SER A 17 -1.84 27.89 0.69
N PRO A 18 -0.70 28.59 0.48
CA PRO A 18 -0.69 29.99 0.03
C PRO A 18 -1.35 30.21 -1.34
N ILE A 19 -1.55 29.12 -2.09
CA ILE A 19 -2.13 29.10 -3.43
C ILE A 19 -3.61 28.71 -3.29
N GLU A 20 -4.50 29.62 -3.66
CA GLU A 20 -5.95 29.46 -3.49
C GLU A 20 -6.50 28.24 -4.23
N GLU A 21 -5.98 27.96 -5.43
CA GLU A 21 -6.35 26.81 -6.24
C GLU A 21 -6.00 25.46 -5.57
N VAL A 22 -4.94 25.42 -4.77
CA VAL A 22 -4.53 24.22 -4.02
C VAL A 22 -5.40 24.04 -2.77
N ARG A 23 -5.73 25.14 -2.08
CA ARG A 23 -6.62 25.13 -0.92
C ARG A 23 -8.04 24.65 -1.27
N LEU A 24 -8.52 24.96 -2.47
CA LEU A 24 -9.85 24.54 -2.93
C LEU A 24 -9.91 23.08 -3.41
N THR A 25 -8.76 22.49 -3.75
CA THR A 25 -8.69 21.12 -4.28
C THR A 25 -8.40 20.07 -3.21
N VAL A 26 -7.79 20.49 -2.09
CA VAL A 26 -7.46 19.61 -0.96
C VAL A 26 -8.02 20.21 0.32
N THR A 27 -8.95 19.51 0.96
CA THR A 27 -9.47 19.91 2.28
C THR A 27 -8.40 19.64 3.34
N ASN A 28 -8.00 20.67 4.09
CA ASN A 28 -7.00 20.53 5.17
C ASN A 28 -7.52 19.81 6.41
N THR A 29 -8.84 19.63 6.53
CA THR A 29 -9.46 18.95 7.66
C THR A 29 -9.52 17.44 7.42
N ASP A 30 -8.86 16.66 8.28
CA ASP A 30 -9.02 15.20 8.30
C ASP A 30 -10.34 14.80 8.98
N ASP A 31 -11.11 13.90 8.35
CA ASP A 31 -12.28 13.28 8.96
C ASP A 31 -11.89 11.92 9.60
N PRO A 32 -11.81 11.83 10.95
CA PRO A 32 -11.42 10.60 11.64
C PRO A 32 -12.50 9.51 11.61
N THR A 33 -13.72 9.81 11.16
CA THR A 33 -14.82 8.84 11.11
C THR A 33 -14.79 7.95 9.87
N LEU A 34 -13.99 8.33 8.86
CA LEU A 34 -13.84 7.56 7.63
C LEU A 34 -13.29 6.15 7.94
N PRO A 35 -13.92 5.08 7.43
CA PRO A 35 -13.53 3.72 7.74
C PRO A 35 -12.14 3.42 7.20
N VAL A 36 -11.24 3.08 8.11
CA VAL A 36 -9.91 2.54 7.84
C VAL A 36 -9.94 1.04 8.12
N TRP A 37 -9.11 0.24 7.44
CA TRP A 37 -9.01 -1.23 7.62
C TRP A 37 -10.18 -2.07 7.07
N THR A 38 -10.75 -1.68 5.94
CA THR A 38 -11.80 -2.47 5.29
C THR A 38 -11.25 -3.75 4.64
N PHE A 39 -12.14 -4.73 4.40
CA PHE A 39 -11.77 -5.96 3.68
C PHE A 39 -11.23 -5.67 2.27
N ARG A 40 -11.86 -4.75 1.53
CA ARG A 40 -11.41 -4.38 0.17
C ARG A 40 -10.01 -3.78 0.16
N MET A 41 -9.65 -2.97 1.17
CA MET A 41 -8.31 -2.40 1.30
C MET A 41 -7.29 -3.51 1.49
N TRP A 42 -7.54 -4.45 2.41
CA TRP A 42 -6.65 -5.58 2.65
C TRP A 42 -6.51 -6.49 1.43
N PHE A 43 -7.63 -6.81 0.78
CA PHE A 43 -7.63 -7.65 -0.41
C PHE A 43 -6.83 -7.01 -1.55
N LEU A 44 -7.12 -5.76 -1.91
CA LEU A 44 -6.42 -5.04 -2.98
C LEU A 44 -4.96 -4.74 -2.61
N GLY A 45 -4.67 -4.41 -1.35
CA GLY A 45 -3.33 -4.17 -0.84
C GLY A 45 -2.46 -5.43 -0.91
N LEU A 46 -2.89 -6.54 -0.31
CA LEU A 46 -2.14 -7.79 -0.34
C LEU A 46 -2.00 -8.34 -1.76
N PHE A 47 -3.07 -8.29 -2.56
CA PHE A 47 -3.03 -8.74 -3.94
C PHE A 47 -2.03 -7.92 -4.76
N SER A 48 -2.08 -6.59 -4.66
CA SER A 48 -1.17 -5.73 -5.40
C SER A 48 0.29 -5.88 -4.95
N CYS A 49 0.53 -6.04 -3.65
CA CYS A 49 1.86 -6.34 -3.10
C CYS A 49 2.42 -7.64 -3.70
N CYS A 50 1.68 -8.75 -3.61
CA CYS A 50 2.11 -10.04 -4.15
C CYS A 50 2.31 -10.01 -5.67
N LEU A 51 1.37 -9.41 -6.41
CA LEU A 51 1.44 -9.30 -7.86
C LEU A 51 2.66 -8.50 -8.30
N LEU A 52 2.91 -7.36 -7.66
CA LEU A 52 4.00 -6.46 -8.06
C LEU A 52 5.37 -7.05 -7.71
N SER A 53 5.50 -7.72 -6.56
CA SER A 53 6.72 -8.48 -6.23
C SER A 53 6.97 -9.61 -7.23
N PHE A 54 5.93 -10.36 -7.58
CA PHE A 54 6.05 -11.45 -8.56
C PHE A 54 6.46 -10.94 -9.94
N LEU A 55 5.79 -9.91 -10.46
CA LEU A 55 6.07 -9.37 -11.79
C LEU A 55 7.49 -8.80 -11.86
N ASN A 56 7.89 -7.99 -10.87
CA ASN A 56 9.25 -7.43 -10.84
C ASN A 56 10.31 -8.54 -10.72
N GLN A 57 10.08 -9.57 -9.90
CA GLN A 57 10.98 -10.72 -9.81
C GLN A 57 11.04 -11.55 -11.10
N PHE A 58 9.91 -11.68 -11.79
CA PHE A 58 9.84 -12.42 -13.05
C PHE A 58 10.59 -11.70 -14.17
N PHE A 59 10.36 -10.38 -14.30
CA PHE A 59 11.04 -9.57 -15.32
C PHE A 59 12.54 -9.41 -15.05
N SER A 60 13.00 -9.52 -13.79
CA SER A 60 14.43 -9.48 -13.49
C SER A 60 15.24 -10.61 -14.13
N TYR A 61 14.61 -11.71 -14.53
CA TYR A 61 15.28 -12.81 -15.24
C TYR A 61 15.32 -12.61 -16.76
N ARG A 62 14.66 -11.58 -17.29
CA ARG A 62 14.71 -11.25 -18.72
C ARG A 62 16.01 -10.52 -19.05
N THR A 63 16.49 -10.68 -20.27
CA THR A 63 17.70 -10.00 -20.78
C THR A 63 17.55 -8.48 -20.75
N GLU A 64 16.35 -7.98 -21.04
CA GLU A 64 15.96 -6.57 -20.87
C GLU A 64 14.86 -6.50 -19.79
N PRO A 65 15.22 -6.22 -18.52
CA PRO A 65 14.27 -6.21 -17.41
C PRO A 65 13.29 -5.04 -17.51
N LEU A 66 11.99 -5.34 -17.41
CA LEU A 66 10.94 -4.33 -17.23
C LEU A 66 10.64 -4.16 -15.74
N VAL A 67 10.68 -2.92 -15.26
CA VAL A 67 10.36 -2.58 -13.86
C VAL A 67 8.94 -2.02 -13.80
N ILE A 68 8.06 -2.69 -13.07
CA ILE A 68 6.69 -2.20 -12.85
C ILE A 68 6.66 -1.43 -11.54
N THR A 69 6.36 -0.13 -11.65
CA THR A 69 6.31 0.78 -10.51
C THR A 69 4.96 0.75 -9.81
N GLN A 70 4.95 1.18 -8.54
CA GLN A 70 3.74 1.35 -7.73
C GLN A 70 2.65 2.23 -8.38
N ILE A 71 3.01 3.15 -9.29
CA ILE A 71 2.08 4.06 -9.96
C ILE A 71 1.02 3.27 -10.75
N THR A 72 1.42 2.15 -11.35
CA THR A 72 0.49 1.27 -12.08
C THR A 72 -0.63 0.78 -11.17
N VAL A 73 -0.29 0.41 -9.93
CA VAL A 73 -1.27 -0.02 -8.93
C VAL A 73 -2.13 1.16 -8.47
N GLN A 74 -1.53 2.33 -8.23
CA GLN A 74 -2.28 3.54 -7.83
C GLN A 74 -3.39 3.86 -8.85
N VAL A 75 -3.04 3.94 -10.14
CA VAL A 75 -4.00 4.23 -11.21
C VAL A 75 -5.06 3.14 -11.33
N ALA A 76 -4.68 1.86 -11.24
CA ALA A 76 -5.62 0.74 -11.35
C ALA A 76 -6.56 0.61 -10.14
N THR A 77 -6.07 0.93 -8.94
CA THR A 77 -6.81 0.75 -7.69
C THR A 77 -7.98 1.70 -7.57
N LEU A 78 -7.91 2.89 -8.19
CA LEU A 78 -9.01 3.86 -8.14
C LEU A 78 -10.31 3.30 -8.77
N PRO A 79 -10.36 2.92 -10.06
CA PRO A 79 -11.57 2.36 -10.65
C PRO A 79 -11.97 1.01 -10.02
N ILE A 80 -11.00 0.17 -9.66
CA ILE A 80 -11.26 -1.13 -9.04
C ILE A 80 -11.86 -0.96 -7.63
N GLY A 81 -11.37 -0.01 -6.84
CA GLY A 81 -11.86 0.29 -5.50
C GLY A 81 -13.29 0.79 -5.52
N HIS A 82 -13.63 1.68 -6.46
CA HIS A 82 -15.01 2.11 -6.70
C HIS A 82 -15.92 0.95 -7.14
N PHE A 83 -15.44 0.10 -8.06
CA PHE A 83 -16.18 -1.07 -8.51
C PHE A 83 -16.45 -2.06 -7.35
N LEU A 84 -15.44 -2.37 -6.54
CA LEU A 84 -15.61 -3.21 -5.35
C LEU A 84 -16.56 -2.57 -4.33
N ALA A 85 -16.52 -1.25 -4.16
CA ALA A 85 -17.46 -0.56 -3.27
C ALA A 85 -18.92 -0.67 -3.73
N THR A 86 -19.18 -0.83 -5.03
CA THR A 86 -20.54 -1.07 -5.55
C THR A 86 -20.95 -2.54 -5.51
N VAL A 87 -20.00 -3.45 -5.75
CA VAL A 87 -20.28 -4.90 -5.85
C VAL A 87 -20.32 -5.58 -4.48
N LEU A 88 -19.53 -5.13 -3.50
CA LEU A 88 -19.49 -5.80 -2.21
C LEU A 88 -20.78 -5.57 -1.42
N PRO A 89 -21.38 -6.64 -0.87
CA PRO A 89 -22.60 -6.53 -0.09
C PRO A 89 -22.35 -5.74 1.20
N THR A 90 -23.24 -4.79 1.49
CA THR A 90 -23.29 -3.99 2.74
C THR A 90 -23.83 -4.77 3.93
N THR A 91 -23.91 -6.10 3.79
CA THR A 91 -24.43 -7.01 4.80
C THR A 91 -23.59 -6.94 6.06
N LYS A 92 -24.23 -6.53 7.16
CA LYS A 92 -23.65 -6.50 8.50
C LYS A 92 -23.65 -7.92 9.06
N PHE A 93 -22.49 -8.56 9.06
CA PHE A 93 -22.30 -9.86 9.70
C PHE A 93 -22.06 -9.68 11.19
N ARG A 94 -22.83 -10.41 12.01
CA ARG A 94 -22.53 -10.59 13.43
C ARG A 94 -21.71 -11.87 13.55
N LEU A 95 -20.41 -11.77 13.85
CA LEU A 95 -19.61 -12.96 14.10
C LEU A 95 -20.02 -13.58 15.44
N PRO A 96 -20.46 -14.86 15.47
CA PRO A 96 -20.70 -15.56 16.72
C PRO A 96 -19.35 -15.79 17.42
N GLY A 97 -19.12 -15.07 18.54
CA GLY A 97 -17.90 -15.18 19.35
C GLY A 97 -17.15 -13.86 19.62
N PHE A 98 -17.46 -12.77 18.90
CA PHE A 98 -16.79 -11.46 19.04
C PHE A 98 -17.68 -10.36 19.66
N GLY A 99 -18.68 -10.75 20.45
CA GLY A 99 -19.65 -9.84 21.07
C GLY A 99 -20.66 -9.23 20.09
N SER A 100 -21.34 -8.15 20.49
CA SER A 100 -22.38 -7.43 19.74
C SER A 100 -21.86 -6.56 18.58
N ARG A 101 -20.59 -6.70 18.19
CA ARG A 101 -19.99 -5.90 17.11
C ARG A 101 -20.46 -6.41 15.74
N SER A 102 -21.18 -5.56 15.01
CA SER A 102 -21.55 -5.80 13.62
C SER A 102 -20.40 -5.43 12.69
N PHE A 103 -19.89 -6.39 11.93
CA PHE A 103 -18.85 -6.17 10.92
C PHE A 103 -19.50 -6.07 9.54
N SER A 104 -19.22 -5.00 8.79
CA SER A 104 -19.66 -4.89 7.38
C SER A 104 -18.46 -5.08 6.47
N LEU A 105 -18.61 -5.89 5.42
CA LEU A 105 -17.59 -6.03 4.38
C LEU A 105 -17.47 -4.75 3.53
N ASN A 106 -18.54 -3.95 3.51
CA ASN A 106 -18.61 -2.68 2.80
C ASN A 106 -19.17 -1.59 3.75
N PRO A 107 -18.31 -0.95 4.57
CA PRO A 107 -18.75 0.04 5.55
C PRO A 107 -19.10 1.41 4.93
N GLY A 108 -18.73 1.66 3.68
CA GLY A 108 -18.96 2.93 3.00
C GLY A 108 -18.29 3.00 1.63
N PRO A 109 -18.40 4.14 0.91
CA PRO A 109 -17.74 4.36 -0.38
C PRO A 109 -16.22 4.24 -0.29
N PHE A 110 -15.56 4.07 -1.43
CA PHE A 110 -14.10 4.01 -1.49
C PHE A 110 -13.50 5.37 -1.12
N ASN A 111 -12.64 5.39 -0.11
CA ASN A 111 -12.08 6.62 0.46
C ASN A 111 -10.59 6.79 0.14
N MET A 112 -10.12 8.04 0.23
CA MET A 112 -8.71 8.38 0.03
C MET A 112 -7.78 7.61 0.98
N LYS A 113 -8.17 7.42 2.25
CA LYS A 113 -7.39 6.65 3.24
C LYS A 113 -7.12 5.21 2.80
N GLU A 114 -8.13 4.55 2.23
CA GLU A 114 -7.98 3.19 1.72
C GLU A 114 -7.06 3.15 0.50
N HIS A 115 -7.18 4.13 -0.39
CA HIS A 115 -6.33 4.26 -1.57
C HIS A 115 -4.85 4.48 -1.20
N VAL A 116 -4.59 5.35 -0.22
CA VAL A 116 -3.23 5.59 0.30
C VAL A 116 -2.66 4.32 0.92
N LEU A 117 -3.45 3.59 1.72
CA LEU A 117 -2.99 2.33 2.32
C LEU A 117 -2.65 1.27 1.27
N ILE A 118 -3.49 1.11 0.23
CA ILE A 118 -3.17 0.19 -0.88
C ILE A 118 -1.89 0.62 -1.60
N SER A 119 -1.66 1.93 -1.72
CA SER A 119 -0.42 2.47 -2.31
C SER A 119 0.82 2.11 -1.49
N ILE A 120 0.72 2.10 -0.15
CA ILE A 120 1.81 1.67 0.73
C ILE A 120 2.11 0.17 0.51
N PHE A 121 1.08 -0.67 0.40
CA PHE A 121 1.26 -2.09 0.07
C PHE A 121 1.90 -2.27 -1.32
N ALA A 122 1.47 -1.50 -2.31
CA ALA A 122 2.06 -1.52 -3.64
C ALA A 122 3.54 -1.13 -3.61
N ASN A 123 3.89 -0.06 -2.88
CA ASN A 123 5.27 0.35 -2.68
C ASN A 123 6.10 -0.81 -2.11
N ALA A 124 5.59 -1.43 -1.05
CA ALA A 124 6.24 -2.56 -0.40
C ALA A 124 6.49 -3.72 -1.40
N GLY A 125 5.52 -4.00 -2.27
CA GLY A 125 5.64 -5.02 -3.30
C GLY A 125 6.63 -4.69 -4.41
N SER A 126 6.76 -3.42 -4.80
CA SER A 126 7.67 -3.01 -5.89
C SER A 126 9.14 -2.85 -5.48
N ALA A 127 9.40 -2.33 -4.28
CA ALA A 127 10.72 -1.74 -4.00
C ALA A 127 11.14 -1.72 -2.52
N PHE A 128 10.48 -2.47 -1.62
CA PHE A 128 10.94 -2.53 -0.23
C PHE A 128 12.34 -3.14 -0.15
N GLY A 129 13.33 -2.36 0.30
CA GLY A 129 14.71 -2.85 0.44
C GLY A 129 15.57 -2.84 -0.83
N ASN A 130 15.30 -1.94 -1.78
CA ASN A 130 16.10 -1.71 -2.99
C ASN A 130 15.89 -2.74 -4.13
N GLY A 131 14.69 -3.32 -4.22
CA GLY A 131 14.27 -4.21 -5.32
C GLY A 131 14.18 -5.68 -4.93
N SER A 132 14.44 -6.59 -5.88
CA SER A 132 14.41 -8.04 -5.65
C SER A 132 15.41 -8.46 -4.55
N ALA A 133 14.98 -9.39 -3.69
CA ALA A 133 15.83 -9.93 -2.64
C ALA A 133 17.06 -10.63 -3.24
N TYR A 134 18.26 -10.08 -3.01
CA TYR A 134 19.53 -10.56 -3.58
C TYR A 134 19.74 -12.08 -3.45
N ALA A 135 19.38 -12.65 -2.31
CA ALA A 135 19.44 -14.07 -2.02
C ALA A 135 18.65 -14.97 -2.99
N VAL A 136 17.60 -14.45 -3.63
CA VAL A 136 16.82 -15.19 -4.65
C VAL A 136 17.73 -15.59 -5.81
N GLY A 137 18.67 -14.72 -6.21
CA GLY A 137 19.68 -15.04 -7.22
C GLY A 137 20.58 -16.21 -6.82
N ILE A 138 21.04 -16.24 -5.57
CA ILE A 138 21.88 -17.33 -5.03
C ILE A 138 21.14 -18.66 -5.08
N VAL A 139 19.90 -18.70 -4.58
CA VAL A 139 19.07 -19.92 -4.60
C VAL A 139 18.81 -20.38 -6.04
N THR A 140 18.60 -19.43 -6.96
CA THR A 140 18.40 -19.73 -8.39
C THR A 140 19.65 -20.36 -9.01
N ILE A 141 20.84 -19.80 -8.78
CA ILE A 141 22.11 -20.32 -9.30
C ILE A 141 22.38 -21.73 -8.79
N ILE A 142 22.16 -22.00 -7.49
CA ILE A 142 22.37 -23.34 -6.91
C ILE A 142 21.46 -24.39 -7.56
N LYS A 143 20.20 -24.03 -7.83
CA LYS A 143 19.24 -24.93 -8.49
C LYS A 143 19.52 -25.09 -9.99
N ALA A 144 19.74 -23.99 -10.70
CA ALA A 144 19.84 -23.97 -12.16
C ALA A 144 21.21 -24.40 -12.69
N PHE A 145 22.31 -23.99 -12.04
CA PHE A 145 23.67 -24.24 -12.52
C PHE A 145 24.35 -25.42 -11.80
N TYR A 146 24.17 -25.54 -10.48
CA TYR A 146 24.80 -26.61 -9.68
C TYR A 146 23.92 -27.85 -9.49
N HIS A 147 22.68 -27.83 -10.01
CA HIS A 147 21.69 -28.91 -9.90
C HIS A 147 21.53 -29.48 -8.47
N ARG A 148 21.72 -28.63 -7.45
CA ARG A 148 21.63 -29.01 -6.04
C ARG A 148 20.28 -28.58 -5.48
N ASN A 149 19.63 -29.52 -4.78
CA ASN A 149 18.38 -29.25 -4.09
C ASN A 149 18.65 -28.66 -2.71
N ILE A 150 18.28 -27.39 -2.54
CA ILE A 150 18.21 -26.76 -1.22
C ILE A 150 16.80 -26.99 -0.67
N SER A 151 16.70 -27.33 0.62
CA SER A 151 15.40 -27.41 1.30
C SER A 151 14.72 -26.04 1.29
N PHE A 152 13.39 -26.04 1.17
CA PHE A 152 12.59 -24.81 1.14
C PHE A 152 12.93 -23.90 2.34
N LEU A 153 13.00 -24.48 3.53
CA LEU A 153 13.22 -23.75 4.77
C LEU A 153 14.63 -23.12 4.82
N ALA A 154 15.66 -23.82 4.35
CA ALA A 154 17.01 -23.24 4.27
C ALA A 154 17.10 -22.09 3.25
N GLY A 155 16.45 -22.23 2.09
CA GLY A 155 16.37 -21.15 1.10
C GLY A 155 15.59 -19.94 1.63
N TRP A 156 14.47 -20.18 2.30
CA TRP A 156 13.66 -19.12 2.89
C TRP A 156 14.39 -18.36 4.02
N LEU A 157 15.06 -19.09 4.92
CA LEU A 157 15.90 -18.48 5.96
C LEU A 157 17.02 -17.63 5.36
N LEU A 158 17.73 -18.15 4.35
CA LEU A 158 18.80 -17.43 3.65
C LEU A 158 18.27 -16.14 3.01
N ILE A 159 17.06 -16.18 2.42
CA ILE A 159 16.43 -14.98 1.87
C ILE A 159 16.16 -13.97 2.98
N ILE A 160 15.48 -14.36 4.06
CA ILE A 160 15.13 -13.45 5.16
C ILE A 160 16.38 -12.80 5.78
N THR A 161 17.44 -13.57 6.06
CA THR A 161 18.63 -13.04 6.73
C THR A 161 19.36 -11.97 5.91
N THR A 162 19.24 -11.99 4.58
CA THR A 162 19.82 -10.94 3.72
C THR A 162 18.98 -9.67 3.63
N GLN A 163 17.68 -9.76 3.94
CA GLN A 163 16.75 -8.62 3.86
C GLN A 163 16.57 -7.91 5.20
N VAL A 164 16.92 -8.56 6.31
CA VAL A 164 16.97 -7.95 7.63
C VAL A 164 18.27 -7.14 7.73
N ARG A 165 18.18 -5.83 7.52
CA ARG A 165 19.27 -4.88 7.75
C ARG A 165 18.94 -3.97 8.91
#